data_AF-A0A8T2MTU1-F1
#
_entry.id   AF-A0A8T2MTU1-F1
#
_cell.length_a   1.000
_cell.length_b   1.000
_cell.length_c   1.000
_cell.angle_alpha   90.00
_cell.angle_beta   90.00
_cell.angle_gamma   90.00
#
_symmetry.space_group_name_H-M   'P 1'
#
loop_
_entity.id
_entity.type
_entity.pdbx_description
1 polymer ?
#
loop_
_entity_poly.entity_id
_entity_poly.type
_entity_poly.pdbx_seq_one_letter_code
_entity_poly.pdbx_strand_id
1 'polypeptide(L)'
;NLVLVRENKSWDEALSYCRQHYGDLVSVSTEQLQQWVKRRAQNASTAHVWLGLRYSCALHFWFWVSGEEGQYHNWAPGNETGACGHTGAVESGGGQQWVSLPKTEKLNFICIKCGGGVCYSVKKKHVLLVELETPSALNMNDPAVGEAILQQMTMKLAEDGITGVKLRWRKQPDGETFHQKEEEEEEEKEE
;
A
#
# COMPACT_ATOMS: atom_id res chain seq x y z
N ASN A 1 6.44 18.82 6.71
CA ASN A 1 5.50 19.41 5.74
C ASN A 1 4.14 18.69 5.78
N LEU A 2 3.56 18.47 6.98
CA LEU A 2 2.30 17.70 7.15
C LEU A 2 1.19 18.62 7.67
N VAL A 3 -0.02 18.45 7.13
CA VAL A 3 -1.20 19.25 7.50
C VAL A 3 -2.33 18.32 7.90
N LEU A 4 -2.82 18.46 9.13
CA LEU A 4 -4.07 17.85 9.56
C LEU A 4 -5.23 18.70 9.04
N VAL A 5 -6.15 18.08 8.32
CA VAL A 5 -7.41 18.68 7.88
C VAL A 5 -8.53 18.12 8.77
N ARG A 6 -9.29 19.01 9.43
CA ARG A 6 -10.34 18.66 10.40
C ARG A 6 -11.73 18.53 9.78
N GLU A 7 -11.80 18.29 8.47
CA GLU A 7 -13.05 17.98 7.78
C GLU A 7 -13.28 16.46 7.84
N ASN A 8 -14.54 16.04 7.98
CA ASN A 8 -14.91 14.63 7.98
C ASN A 8 -15.21 14.18 6.55
N LYS A 9 -14.31 13.41 5.95
CA LYS A 9 -14.42 12.97 4.55
C LYS A 9 -14.19 11.48 4.41
N SER A 10 -14.78 10.88 3.38
CA SER A 10 -14.43 9.51 2.99
C SER A 10 -12.98 9.49 2.48
N TRP A 11 -12.38 8.32 2.41
CA TRP A 11 -10.99 8.22 2.01
C TRP A 11 -10.75 8.78 0.60
N ASP A 12 -11.65 8.47 -0.35
CA ASP A 12 -11.58 8.96 -1.73
C ASP A 12 -11.74 10.51 -1.79
N GLU A 13 -12.63 11.08 -0.98
CA GLU A 13 -12.81 12.54 -0.87
C GLU A 13 -11.61 13.23 -0.24
N ALA A 14 -11.02 12.63 0.81
CA ALA A 14 -9.83 13.12 1.49
C ALA A 14 -8.61 13.12 0.54
N LEU A 15 -8.45 12.04 -0.23
CA LEU A 15 -7.42 11.94 -1.27
C LEU A 15 -7.56 13.07 -2.29
N SER A 16 -8.77 13.26 -2.84
CA SER A 16 -9.05 14.34 -3.79
C SER A 16 -8.75 15.71 -3.19
N TYR A 17 -9.16 15.94 -1.94
CA TYR A 17 -8.89 17.20 -1.24
C TYR A 17 -7.39 17.46 -1.10
N CYS A 18 -6.61 16.47 -0.66
CA CYS A 18 -5.18 16.65 -0.52
C CYS A 18 -4.49 16.93 -1.87
N ARG A 19 -4.93 16.31 -2.97
CA ARG A 19 -4.38 16.55 -4.31
C ARG A 19 -4.79 17.90 -4.90
N GLN A 20 -5.95 18.42 -4.53
CA GLN A 20 -6.44 19.71 -4.98
C GLN A 20 -5.80 20.89 -4.22
N HIS A 21 -5.61 20.74 -2.90
CA HIS A 21 -5.19 21.83 -2.02
C HIS A 21 -3.73 21.73 -1.55
N TYR A 22 -3.14 20.55 -1.62
CA TYR A 22 -1.80 20.25 -1.13
C TYR A 22 -1.05 19.39 -2.17
N GLY A 23 -0.39 18.31 -1.75
CA GLY A 23 0.25 17.34 -2.63
C GLY A 23 -0.52 16.05 -2.75
N ASP A 24 -0.56 15.29 -1.65
CA ASP A 24 -1.26 14.00 -1.58
C ASP A 24 -1.63 13.69 -0.11
N LEU A 25 -2.36 12.60 0.11
CA LEU A 25 -2.45 12.00 1.44
C LEU A 25 -1.07 11.56 1.91
N VAL A 26 -0.79 11.73 3.20
CA VAL A 26 0.53 11.40 3.75
C VAL A 26 0.81 9.90 3.64
N SER A 27 2.03 9.56 3.24
CA SER A 27 2.55 8.21 3.31
C SER A 27 3.57 8.12 4.44
N VAL A 28 3.71 6.94 5.05
CA VAL A 28 4.62 6.77 6.20
C VAL A 28 5.64 5.69 5.88
N SER A 29 6.79 6.14 5.39
CA SER A 29 7.89 5.29 4.93
C SER A 29 9.03 5.13 5.95
N THR A 30 9.03 5.92 7.03
CA THR A 30 10.07 5.91 8.07
C THR A 30 9.49 6.13 9.46
N GLU A 31 10.23 5.67 10.48
CA GLU A 31 9.87 5.91 11.89
C GLU A 31 9.79 7.40 12.21
N GLN A 32 10.73 8.19 11.67
CA GLN A 32 10.68 9.64 11.82
C GLN A 32 9.35 10.17 11.29
N LEU A 33 8.92 9.79 10.08
CA LEU A 33 7.66 10.28 9.52
C LEU A 33 6.45 9.85 10.38
N GLN A 34 6.47 8.63 10.93
CA GLN A 34 5.44 8.16 11.87
C GLN A 34 5.34 9.07 13.09
N GLN A 35 6.46 9.44 13.72
CA GLN A 35 6.43 10.35 14.88
C GLN A 35 5.77 11.70 14.55
N TRP A 36 5.96 12.21 13.32
CA TRP A 36 5.33 13.47 12.90
C TRP A 36 3.83 13.30 12.64
N VAL A 37 3.43 12.17 12.06
CA VAL A 37 2.01 11.80 11.90
C VAL A 37 1.33 11.67 13.26
N LYS A 38 1.96 10.96 14.22
CA LYS A 38 1.46 10.81 15.60
C LYS A 38 1.14 12.17 16.25
N ARG A 39 2.08 13.12 16.20
CA ARG A 39 1.87 14.48 16.75
C ARG A 39 0.75 15.26 16.07
N ARG A 40 0.49 14.97 14.79
CA ARG A 40 -0.57 15.65 14.03
C ARG A 40 -1.92 15.01 14.35
N ALA A 41 -1.99 13.68 14.39
CA ALA A 41 -3.21 12.93 14.65
C ALA A 41 -3.80 13.23 16.05
N GLN A 42 -2.98 13.48 17.07
CA GLN A 42 -3.43 13.89 18.42
C GLN A 42 -4.33 15.12 18.44
N ASN A 43 -4.20 15.97 17.43
CA ASN A 43 -4.97 17.21 17.32
C ASN A 43 -6.26 17.05 16.50
N ALA A 44 -6.59 15.83 16.06
CA ALA A 44 -7.80 15.50 15.33
C ALA A 44 -9.00 15.39 16.26
N SER A 45 -10.19 15.67 15.72
CA SER A 45 -11.45 15.48 16.46
C SER A 45 -12.05 14.09 16.27
N THR A 46 -11.60 13.34 15.27
CA THR A 46 -12.02 11.95 15.01
C THR A 46 -11.09 10.97 15.71
N ALA A 47 -11.61 9.80 16.10
CA ALA A 47 -10.82 8.74 16.76
C ALA A 47 -9.71 8.16 15.87
N HIS A 48 -9.87 8.27 14.55
CA HIS A 48 -8.91 7.84 13.55
C HIS A 48 -8.70 8.94 12.51
N VAL A 49 -7.57 8.90 11.81
CA VAL A 49 -7.17 9.90 10.82
C VAL A 49 -6.67 9.21 9.56
N TRP A 50 -7.23 9.54 8.40
CA TRP A 50 -6.83 8.90 7.14
C TRP A 50 -5.37 9.15 6.79
N LEU A 51 -4.74 8.09 6.28
CA LEU A 51 -3.44 8.10 5.63
C LEU A 51 -3.60 7.74 4.15
N GLY A 52 -2.55 7.91 3.35
CA GLY A 52 -2.51 7.54 1.93
C GLY A 52 -2.38 6.03 1.68
N LEU A 53 -2.80 5.19 2.62
CA LEU A 53 -2.64 3.73 2.58
C LEU A 53 -3.92 3.08 2.06
N ARG A 54 -3.80 2.21 1.06
CA ARG A 54 -4.93 1.52 0.43
C ARG A 54 -4.65 0.04 0.26
N TYR A 55 -5.66 -0.78 0.44
CA TYR A 55 -5.60 -2.21 0.16
C TYR A 55 -6.01 -2.49 -1.29
N SER A 56 -5.18 -3.25 -2.02
CA SER A 56 -5.53 -3.83 -3.32
C SER A 56 -6.19 -5.17 -3.09
N CYS A 57 -7.46 -5.29 -3.49
CA CYS A 57 -8.20 -6.55 -3.41
C CYS A 57 -7.64 -7.56 -4.41
N ALA A 58 -7.24 -7.09 -5.60
CA ALA A 58 -6.81 -7.98 -6.68
C ALA A 58 -5.43 -8.61 -6.43
N LEU A 59 -4.57 -7.93 -5.68
CA LEU A 59 -3.19 -8.36 -5.40
C LEU A 59 -2.94 -8.62 -3.91
N HIS A 60 -3.98 -8.53 -3.07
CA HIS A 60 -3.94 -8.85 -1.65
C HIS A 60 -2.85 -8.14 -0.83
N PHE A 61 -2.51 -6.90 -1.17
CA PHE A 61 -1.47 -6.14 -0.46
C PHE A 61 -1.83 -4.67 -0.22
N TRP A 62 -1.14 -4.07 0.75
CA TRP A 62 -1.24 -2.66 1.09
C TRP A 62 -0.22 -1.83 0.32
N PHE A 63 -0.63 -0.67 -0.18
CA PHE A 63 0.25 0.26 -0.86
C PHE A 63 -0.05 1.72 -0.52
N TRP A 64 0.99 2.54 -0.58
CA TRP A 64 0.89 3.98 -0.46
C TRP A 64 0.53 4.60 -1.81
N VAL A 65 -0.55 5.37 -1.88
CA VAL A 65 -1.04 5.95 -3.15
C VAL A 65 -0.19 7.09 -3.69
N SER A 66 0.73 7.61 -2.87
CA SER A 66 1.80 8.52 -3.29
C SER A 66 2.93 7.81 -4.05
N GLY A 67 2.96 6.47 -4.03
CA GLY A 67 4.06 5.65 -4.53
C GLY A 67 5.28 5.61 -3.59
N GLU A 68 5.18 6.13 -2.35
CA GLU A 68 6.27 5.94 -1.39
C GLU A 68 6.48 4.47 -1.02
N GLU A 69 7.74 4.11 -0.88
CA GLU A 69 8.17 2.79 -0.41
C GLU A 69 8.92 2.94 0.90
N GLY A 70 8.69 2.01 1.79
CA GLY A 70 9.45 1.82 3.00
C GLY A 70 9.16 0.45 3.55
N GLN A 71 10.17 -0.17 4.16
CA GLN A 71 9.97 -1.39 4.96
C GLN A 71 9.33 -1.08 6.32
N TYR A 72 9.10 0.20 6.62
CA TYR A 72 8.49 0.63 7.85
C TYR A 72 7.00 0.29 7.87
N HIS A 73 6.57 -0.40 8.93
CA HIS A 73 5.17 -0.64 9.23
C HIS A 73 4.88 -0.39 10.71
N ASN A 74 3.70 0.14 11.02
CA ASN A 74 3.28 0.41 12.39
C ASN A 74 1.80 0.03 12.59
N TRP A 75 1.40 -1.13 12.05
CA TRP A 75 0.06 -1.69 12.21
C TRP A 75 -0.28 -1.95 13.68
N ALA A 76 -1.54 -1.76 14.03
CA ALA A 76 -2.10 -2.29 15.26
C ALA A 76 -2.23 -3.82 15.12
N PRO A 77 -2.06 -4.60 16.20
CA PRO A 77 -2.17 -6.05 16.13
C PRO A 77 -3.49 -6.49 15.47
N GLY A 78 -3.42 -7.36 14.46
CA GLY A 78 -4.57 -7.90 13.73
C GLY A 78 -5.19 -6.96 12.69
N ASN A 79 -4.57 -5.81 12.41
CA ASN A 79 -5.04 -4.85 11.39
C ASN A 79 -4.23 -4.91 10.08
N GLU A 80 -3.15 -5.69 10.05
CA GLU A 80 -2.32 -5.92 8.88
C GLU A 80 -3.07 -6.67 7.78
N THR A 81 -4.06 -7.48 8.13
CA THR A 81 -4.91 -8.19 7.17
C THR A 81 -5.92 -7.20 6.58
N GLY A 82 -5.70 -6.82 5.33
CA GLY A 82 -6.61 -5.95 4.60
C GLY A 82 -7.87 -6.67 4.14
N ALA A 83 -8.92 -5.89 3.90
CA ALA A 83 -10.16 -6.35 3.28
C ALA A 83 -10.50 -5.47 2.08
N CYS A 84 -11.19 -6.03 1.11
CA CYS A 84 -11.59 -5.27 -0.08
C CYS A 84 -12.47 -4.08 0.32
N GLY A 85 -12.15 -2.89 -0.22
CA GLY A 85 -12.82 -1.65 0.15
C GLY A 85 -12.32 -1.00 1.47
N HIS A 86 -11.29 -1.54 2.10
CA HIS A 86 -10.65 -0.93 3.26
C HIS A 86 -9.46 -0.04 2.89
N THR A 87 -9.21 0.95 3.75
CA THR A 87 -8.12 1.93 3.65
C THR A 87 -7.48 2.12 5.02
N GLY A 88 -6.23 2.56 5.04
CA GLY A 88 -5.47 2.71 6.28
C GLY A 88 -5.68 4.07 6.94
N ALA A 89 -5.87 4.04 8.25
CA ALA A 89 -5.90 5.21 9.12
C ALA A 89 -4.89 5.04 10.27
N VAL A 90 -4.59 6.14 10.96
CA VAL A 90 -3.86 6.11 12.24
C VAL A 90 -4.82 6.48 13.37
N GLU A 91 -4.69 5.83 14.53
CA GLU A 91 -5.42 6.24 15.73
C GLU A 91 -4.98 7.65 16.17
N SER A 92 -5.93 8.52 16.50
CA SER A 92 -5.63 9.87 16.99
C SER A 92 -5.15 9.86 18.45
N GLY A 93 -5.67 8.94 19.25
CA GLY A 93 -5.22 8.61 20.62
C GLY A 93 -4.62 7.21 20.72
N GLY A 94 -4.33 6.75 21.94
CA GLY A 94 -3.85 5.37 22.18
C GLY A 94 -2.43 5.08 21.67
N GLY A 95 -2.24 3.90 21.08
CA GLY A 95 -0.95 3.43 20.53
C GLY A 95 -0.50 4.18 19.27
N GLN A 96 -1.43 4.90 18.64
CA GLN A 96 -1.23 5.66 17.40
C GLN A 96 -0.67 4.76 16.29
N GLN A 97 -1.25 3.57 16.23
CA GLN A 97 -0.92 2.54 15.26
C GLN A 97 -1.86 2.63 14.05
N TRP A 98 -1.48 1.94 12.97
CA TRP A 98 -2.28 1.91 11.75
C TRP A 98 -3.39 0.89 11.88
N VAL A 99 -4.59 1.27 11.45
CA VAL A 99 -5.78 0.44 11.47
C VAL A 99 -6.39 0.35 10.08
N SER A 100 -7.09 -0.75 9.82
CA SER A 100 -7.82 -1.00 8.58
C SER A 100 -9.28 -0.65 8.77
N LEU A 101 -9.79 0.34 8.02
CA LEU A 101 -11.18 0.81 8.14
C LEU A 101 -11.87 0.84 6.77
N PRO A 102 -13.21 0.65 6.70
CA PRO A 102 -13.96 0.82 5.47
C PRO A 102 -13.74 2.22 4.89
N LYS A 103 -13.45 2.31 3.59
CA LYS A 103 -13.14 3.60 2.92
C LYS A 103 -14.27 4.63 2.97
N THR A 104 -15.49 4.18 3.28
CA THR A 104 -16.70 5.00 3.40
C THR A 104 -16.79 5.78 4.70
N GLU A 105 -16.00 5.40 5.73
CA GLU A 105 -15.94 6.12 7.01
C GLU A 105 -15.56 7.60 6.80
N LYS A 106 -16.10 8.48 7.65
CA LYS A 106 -15.88 9.92 7.53
C LYS A 106 -14.92 10.40 8.62
N LEU A 107 -13.64 10.54 8.27
CA LEU A 107 -12.57 10.87 9.21
C LEU A 107 -11.88 12.19 8.87
N ASN A 108 -11.18 12.77 9.84
CA ASN A 108 -10.12 13.75 9.57
C ASN A 108 -8.97 13.06 8.81
N PHE A 109 -8.08 13.84 8.21
CA PHE A 109 -7.03 13.28 7.35
C PHE A 109 -5.76 14.15 7.34
N ILE A 110 -4.62 13.54 7.06
CA ILE A 110 -3.33 14.24 6.99
C ILE A 110 -2.83 14.30 5.55
N CYS A 111 -2.64 15.52 5.06
CA CYS A 111 -2.03 15.77 3.76
C CYS A 111 -0.53 16.05 3.90
N ILE A 112 0.24 15.67 2.89
CA ILE A 112 1.60 16.16 2.70
C ILE A 112 1.58 17.39 1.80
N LYS A 113 2.26 18.46 2.24
CA LYS A 113 2.52 19.65 1.43
C LYS A 113 3.71 19.39 0.52
N CYS A 114 3.60 19.83 -0.73
CA CYS A 114 4.75 19.90 -1.63
C CYS A 114 5.65 21.08 -1.22
N GLY A 115 6.96 20.86 -1.11
CA GLY A 115 7.91 21.93 -0.80
C GLY A 115 8.07 22.86 -2.01
N GLY A 116 7.92 24.18 -1.81
CA GLY A 116 8.18 25.18 -2.86
C GLY A 116 7.18 25.22 -4.02
N GLY A 117 5.97 24.67 -3.86
CA GLY A 117 4.92 24.72 -4.89
C GLY A 117 5.06 23.70 -6.02
N VAL A 118 6.05 22.80 -5.96
CA VAL A 118 6.25 21.74 -6.96
C VAL A 118 6.14 20.37 -6.29
N CYS A 119 5.15 19.59 -6.71
CA CYS A 119 5.00 18.19 -6.32
C CYS A 119 5.86 17.33 -7.25
N TYR A 120 7.06 16.97 -6.80
CA TYR A 120 7.91 16.05 -7.57
C TYR A 120 7.31 14.64 -7.49
N SER A 121 6.63 14.22 -8.56
CA SER A 121 6.29 12.81 -8.78
C SER A 121 7.57 12.06 -9.15
N VAL A 122 8.32 11.63 -8.14
CA VAL A 122 9.49 10.76 -8.36
C VAL A 122 8.96 9.43 -8.89
N LYS A 123 9.38 9.03 -10.10
CA LYS A 123 9.09 7.68 -10.62
C LYS A 123 9.79 6.65 -9.75
N LYS A 124 9.05 6.04 -8.82
CA LYS A 124 9.54 4.98 -7.95
C LYS A 124 9.29 3.61 -8.59
N LYS A 125 10.21 2.67 -8.34
CA LYS A 125 10.15 1.31 -8.88
C LYS A 125 9.79 0.37 -7.74
N HIS A 126 8.56 -0.13 -7.78
CA HIS A 126 8.11 -1.10 -6.81
C HIS A 126 8.55 -2.52 -7.14
N VAL A 127 8.96 -3.27 -6.12
CA VAL A 127 9.31 -4.69 -6.21
C VAL A 127 8.29 -5.47 -5.41
N LEU A 128 7.47 -6.25 -6.10
CA LEU A 128 6.48 -7.13 -5.50
C LEU A 128 6.98 -8.56 -5.63
N LEU A 129 6.96 -9.30 -4.52
CA LEU A 129 7.06 -10.75 -4.58
C LEU A 129 5.70 -11.28 -5.03
N VAL A 130 5.70 -12.14 -6.04
CA VAL A 130 4.48 -12.75 -6.58
C VAL A 130 4.59 -14.25 -6.37
N GLU A 131 3.62 -14.78 -5.65
CA GLU A 131 3.41 -16.22 -5.50
C GLU A 131 2.21 -16.60 -6.37
N LEU A 132 2.36 -17.64 -7.20
CA LEU A 132 1.36 -18.06 -8.18
C LEU A 132 1.15 -19.55 -8.06
N GLU A 133 -0.11 -19.97 -7.98
CA GLU A 133 -0.51 -21.37 -8.09
C GLU A 133 -0.73 -21.72 -9.57
N THR A 134 0.04 -22.67 -10.09
CA THR A 134 -0.05 -23.08 -11.49
C THR A 134 -0.03 -24.60 -11.65
N PRO A 135 -0.70 -25.15 -12.67
CA PRO A 135 -0.57 -26.57 -13.00
C PRO A 135 0.90 -26.94 -13.26
N SER A 136 1.34 -28.11 -12.78
CA SER A 136 2.74 -28.57 -12.83
C SER A 136 3.33 -28.65 -14.25
N ALA A 137 2.48 -28.75 -15.27
CA ALA A 137 2.89 -28.85 -16.68
C ALA A 137 3.23 -27.50 -17.34
N LEU A 138 2.92 -26.37 -16.70
CA LEU A 138 3.16 -25.05 -17.28
C LEU A 138 4.58 -24.57 -16.98
N ASN A 139 5.35 -24.22 -18.01
CA ASN A 139 6.65 -23.58 -17.83
C ASN A 139 6.46 -22.08 -17.52
N MET A 140 6.65 -21.71 -16.26
CA MET A 140 6.53 -20.33 -15.77
C MET A 140 7.58 -19.38 -16.32
N ASN A 141 8.73 -19.90 -16.75
CA ASN A 141 9.82 -19.10 -17.34
C ASN A 141 9.70 -18.95 -18.87
N ASP A 142 8.63 -19.46 -19.49
CA ASP A 142 8.31 -19.20 -20.90
C ASP A 142 7.99 -17.70 -21.11
N PRO A 143 8.63 -17.00 -22.06
CA PRO A 143 8.37 -15.58 -22.32
C PRO A 143 6.90 -15.23 -22.58
N ALA A 144 6.15 -16.08 -23.29
CA ALA A 144 4.74 -15.84 -23.59
C ALA A 144 3.87 -15.96 -22.33
N VAL A 145 4.18 -16.92 -21.46
CA VAL A 145 3.51 -17.09 -20.16
C VAL A 145 3.80 -15.86 -19.28
N GLY A 146 5.07 -15.45 -19.19
CA GLY A 146 5.47 -14.26 -18.46
C GLY A 146 4.77 -12.98 -18.96
N GLU A 147 4.62 -12.80 -20.27
CA GLU A 147 3.92 -11.64 -20.85
C GLU A 147 2.42 -11.67 -20.51
N ALA A 148 1.76 -12.83 -20.64
CA ALA A 148 0.35 -12.99 -20.31
C ALA A 148 0.06 -12.66 -18.84
N ILE A 149 0.94 -13.07 -17.92
CA ILE A 149 0.82 -12.74 -16.49
C ILE A 149 0.94 -11.22 -16.27
N LEU A 150 1.91 -10.55 -16.90
CA LEU A 150 2.05 -9.09 -16.78
C LEU A 150 0.82 -8.35 -17.32
N GLN A 151 0.24 -8.81 -18.42
CA GLN A 151 -1.00 -8.26 -18.96
C GLN A 151 -2.17 -8.43 -17.97
N GLN A 152 -2.33 -9.63 -17.42
CA GLN A 152 -3.38 -9.91 -16.44
C GLN A 152 -3.23 -9.08 -15.15
N MET A 153 -2.00 -8.96 -14.63
CA MET A 153 -1.71 -8.09 -13.48
C MET A 153 -2.00 -6.62 -13.78
N THR A 154 -1.67 -6.15 -14.99
CA THR A 154 -1.94 -4.76 -15.39
C THR A 154 -3.45 -4.48 -15.40
N MET A 155 -4.27 -5.42 -15.89
CA MET A 155 -5.73 -5.31 -15.86
C MET A 155 -6.27 -5.25 -14.42
N LYS A 156 -5.82 -6.18 -13.57
CA LYS A 156 -6.21 -6.23 -12.14
C LYS A 156 -5.85 -4.95 -11.38
N LEU A 157 -4.66 -4.39 -11.64
CA LEU A 157 -4.24 -3.11 -11.08
C LEU A 157 -5.13 -1.95 -11.54
N ALA A 158 -5.52 -1.95 -12.82
CA ALA A 158 -6.40 -0.92 -13.38
C ALA A 158 -7.81 -0.97 -12.77
N GLU A 159 -8.34 -2.15 -12.48
CA GLU A 159 -9.61 -2.34 -11.76
C GLU A 159 -9.56 -1.72 -10.35
N ASP A 160 -8.42 -1.84 -9.68
CA ASP A 160 -8.15 -1.17 -8.40
C ASP A 160 -7.79 0.33 -8.59
N GLY A 161 -7.91 0.91 -9.78
CA GLY A 161 -7.64 2.32 -10.05
C GLY A 161 -6.14 2.69 -10.02
N ILE A 162 -5.26 1.69 -10.03
CA ILE A 162 -3.81 1.86 -10.12
C ILE A 162 -3.45 1.88 -11.62
N THR A 163 -3.44 3.07 -12.20
CA THR A 163 -3.21 3.29 -13.65
C THR A 163 -1.83 3.91 -13.92
N GLY A 164 -1.36 3.83 -15.16
CA GLY A 164 -0.08 4.44 -15.58
C GLY A 164 1.17 3.70 -15.10
N VAL A 165 1.02 2.47 -14.61
CA VAL A 165 2.12 1.60 -14.17
C VAL A 165 2.73 0.85 -15.35
N LYS A 166 4.06 0.65 -15.31
CA LYS A 166 4.79 -0.22 -16.25
C LYS A 166 5.38 -1.39 -15.48
N LEU A 167 4.79 -2.56 -15.63
CA LEU A 167 5.27 -3.80 -15.02
C LEU A 167 6.41 -4.42 -15.84
N ARG A 168 7.33 -5.10 -15.15
CA ARG A 168 8.35 -5.95 -15.77
C ARG A 168 8.83 -6.99 -14.75
N TRP A 169 9.21 -8.16 -15.26
CA TRP A 169 9.89 -9.16 -14.46
C TRP A 169 11.30 -8.73 -14.07
N ARG A 170 11.72 -9.14 -12.88
CA ARG A 170 13.12 -9.06 -12.43
C ARG A 170 13.72 -10.45 -12.60
N LYS A 171 14.75 -10.55 -13.43
CA LYS A 171 15.56 -11.77 -13.52
C LYS A 171 16.50 -11.86 -12.34
N GLN A 172 16.63 -13.06 -11.78
CA GLN A 172 17.63 -13.40 -10.78
C GLN A 172 19.01 -13.63 -11.45
N PRO A 173 20.10 -13.76 -10.69
CA PRO A 173 21.45 -13.96 -11.24
C PRO A 173 21.60 -15.23 -12.12
N ASP A 174 20.75 -16.23 -11.91
CA ASP A 174 20.64 -17.46 -12.72
C ASP A 174 19.95 -17.24 -14.08
N GLY A 175 19.35 -16.07 -14.31
CA GLY A 175 18.62 -15.73 -15.52
C GLY A 175 17.12 -16.08 -15.50
N GLU A 176 16.64 -16.75 -14.45
CA GLU A 176 15.25 -17.15 -14.25
C GLU A 176 14.45 -16.05 -13.53
N THR A 177 13.12 -16.12 -13.69
CA THR A 177 12.18 -15.18 -13.03
C THR A 177 11.38 -15.86 -11.93
N PHE A 178 10.97 -17.11 -12.16
CA PHE A 178 10.19 -17.90 -11.23
C PHE A 178 10.98 -19.12 -10.79
N HIS A 179 10.89 -19.38 -9.49
CA HIS A 179 11.46 -20.55 -8.83
C HIS A 179 10.31 -21.36 -8.24
N GLN A 180 10.35 -22.68 -8.39
CA GLN A 180 9.42 -23.53 -7.68
C GLN A 180 9.72 -23.45 -6.18
N LYS A 181 8.68 -23.26 -5.37
CA LYS A 181 8.79 -23.31 -3.92
C LYS A 181 9.00 -24.77 -3.54
N GLU A 182 10.14 -25.09 -2.91
CA GLU A 182 10.35 -26.38 -2.29
C GLU A 182 9.43 -26.45 -1.05
N GLU A 183 8.59 -27.48 -0.96
CA GLU A 183 7.81 -27.74 0.25
C GLU A 183 8.78 -28.26 1.32
N GLU A 184 9.00 -27.50 2.38
CA GLU A 184 9.64 -28.03 3.59
C GLU A 184 8.65 -29.03 4.22
N GLU A 185 8.98 -30.32 4.21
CA GLU A 185 8.27 -31.33 4.99
C GLU A 185 8.35 -30.94 6.47
N GLU A 186 7.23 -30.50 7.06
CA GLU A 186 7.09 -30.38 8.51
C GLU A 186 7.24 -31.79 9.12
N GLU A 187 8.42 -32.09 9.69
CA GLU A 187 8.56 -33.20 10.62
C GLU A 187 7.62 -32.95 11.81
N GLU A 188 6.45 -33.62 11.80
CA GLU A 188 5.66 -33.88 13.01
C GLU A 188 6.57 -34.53 14.05
N LYS A 189 7.04 -33.75 15.03
CA LYS A 189 7.51 -34.28 16.30
C LYS A 189 6.34 -34.26 17.27
N GLU A 190 5.60 -35.36 17.28
CA GLU A 190 4.90 -35.81 18.49
C GLU A 190 5.96 -36.08 19.57
N GLU A 191 5.91 -35.34 20.67
CA GLU A 191 6.38 -35.80 21.99
C GLU A 191 5.51 -35.21 23.11
#